data_AF-A0A2I3GT97-F1
#
_entry.id   AF-A0A2I3GT97-F1
#
_cell.length_a   1.000
_cell.length_b   1.000
_cell.length_c   1.000
_cell.angle_alpha   90.00
_cell.angle_beta   90.00
_cell.angle_gamma   90.00
#
_symmetry.space_group_name_H-M   'P 1'
#
loop_
_entity.id
_entity.type
_entity.pdbx_description
1 polymer ?
#
loop_
_entity_poly.entity_id
_entity_poly.type
_entity_poly.pdbx_seq_one_letter_code
_entity_poly.pdbx_strand_id
1 'polypeptide(L)'
;MLARLRSSASSSKIRFLAFSNFKSKLQRHFAGAQKNVDSAGVTVEICPSVLEYKVQAGNSSLYNMPPCFSIYVMGLVLEWIKNNGGVAAMEKLSSIKSQMIYEIIDNSQGFYVCPVEPQNRSKMNIPFRTGNAKGDDDLEKRLLDKALEFNMLSLKGHRSVGGIWASLYNAVMIEDVQKLAAFMKNFLEMHQL
;
A
#
# COMPACT_ATOMS: atom_id res chain seq x y z
N MET A 1 50.66 -10.61 6.39
CA MET A 1 49.31 -11.20 6.25
C MET A 1 48.70 -11.25 7.65
N LEU A 2 47.97 -10.29 8.19
CA LEU A 2 47.40 -9.00 7.75
C LEU A 2 47.50 -8.07 8.98
N ALA A 3 48.02 -6.86 8.79
CA ALA A 3 48.32 -5.92 9.86
C ALA A 3 47.16 -4.95 10.14
N ARG A 4 47.04 -4.54 11.42
CA ARG A 4 46.52 -3.26 11.96
C ARG A 4 45.68 -2.38 11.02
N LEU A 5 44.44 -2.10 11.42
CA LEU A 5 43.84 -0.74 11.41
C LEU A 5 42.82 -0.63 12.57
N ARG A 6 43.22 0.06 13.64
CA ARG A 6 42.28 0.77 14.54
C ARG A 6 42.05 2.15 13.90
N SER A 7 40.81 2.52 13.59
CA SER A 7 40.33 3.92 13.62
C SER A 7 38.86 4.00 13.19
N SER A 8 38.07 4.70 14.00
CA SER A 8 36.79 5.37 13.69
C SER A 8 35.65 4.52 13.09
N ALA A 9 34.88 3.86 13.96
CA ALA A 9 33.45 3.68 13.72
C ALA A 9 32.70 4.29 14.91
N SER A 10 32.34 5.56 14.74
CA SER A 10 31.36 6.25 15.56
C SER A 10 30.10 5.39 15.69
N SER A 11 29.48 5.47 16.87
CA SER A 11 28.31 4.67 17.25
C SER A 11 27.12 4.88 16.32
N SER A 12 26.97 4.04 15.30
CA SER A 12 25.72 3.92 14.55
C SER A 12 24.79 2.95 15.27
N LYS A 13 24.28 3.37 16.45
CA LYS A 13 23.11 2.72 17.06
C LYS A 13 21.96 2.89 16.07
N ILE A 14 21.44 1.79 15.54
CA ILE A 14 20.15 1.76 14.83
C ILE A 14 19.09 2.12 15.87
N ARG A 15 18.79 3.41 16.02
CA ARG A 15 17.59 3.88 16.72
C ARG A 15 16.44 3.75 15.73
N PHE A 16 15.61 2.73 15.90
CA PHE A 16 14.24 2.80 15.37
C PHE A 16 13.54 3.98 16.04
N LEU A 17 12.96 4.85 15.21
CA LEU A 17 12.12 5.96 15.64
C LEU A 17 10.96 5.38 16.47
N ALA A 18 11.07 5.50 17.79
CA ALA A 18 9.91 5.37 18.66
C ALA A 18 9.01 6.58 18.35
N PHE A 19 7.89 6.34 17.67
CA PHE A 19 6.83 7.33 17.61
C PHE A 19 6.29 7.50 19.04
N SER A 20 6.74 8.54 19.72
CA SER A 20 6.36 8.86 21.09
C SER A 20 4.98 9.51 21.21
N ASN A 21 4.07 9.32 20.24
CA ASN A 21 2.66 9.69 20.32
C ASN A 21 1.86 9.03 19.16
N PHE A 22 1.21 7.88 19.39
CA PHE A 22 0.20 7.36 18.46
C PHE A 22 -1.00 6.73 19.20
N LYS A 23 -2.20 7.25 18.92
CA LYS A 23 -3.51 6.73 19.41
C LYS A 23 -4.08 5.73 18.39
N SER A 24 -4.37 4.50 18.80
CA SER A 24 -5.01 3.47 17.94
C SER A 24 -6.55 3.50 18.01
N LYS A 25 -7.23 2.88 17.02
CA LYS A 25 -8.70 2.65 17.02
C LYS A 25 -9.13 1.18 17.23
N LEU A 26 -8.22 0.31 17.69
CA LEU A 26 -8.39 -0.69 18.77
C LEU A 26 -7.22 -1.69 18.77
N GLN A 27 -6.62 -1.91 19.95
CA GLN A 27 -5.39 -2.69 20.18
C GLN A 27 -5.57 -3.86 21.16
N ARG A 28 -6.80 -4.16 21.60
CA ARG A 28 -7.09 -4.95 22.81
C ARG A 28 -8.42 -5.70 22.72
N HIS A 29 -8.50 -6.88 23.35
CA HIS A 29 -9.76 -7.58 23.65
C HIS A 29 -10.00 -7.58 25.16
N PHE A 30 -11.25 -7.38 25.55
CA PHE A 30 -11.66 -7.33 26.95
C PHE A 30 -13.03 -7.99 27.05
N ALA A 31 -13.19 -8.95 27.97
CA ALA A 31 -14.45 -9.64 28.20
C ALA A 31 -14.68 -9.75 29.70
N GLY A 32 -15.69 -9.02 30.20
CA GLY A 32 -16.08 -9.12 31.61
C GLY A 32 -16.48 -10.55 31.96
N ALA A 33 -15.87 -11.11 33.01
CA ALA A 33 -16.03 -12.52 33.35
C ALA A 33 -17.49 -12.86 33.70
N GLN A 34 -18.27 -11.87 34.18
CA GLN A 34 -19.65 -11.97 34.67
C GLN A 34 -20.69 -12.49 33.69
N LYS A 35 -20.31 -12.77 32.45
CA LYS A 35 -21.22 -13.35 31.46
C LYS A 35 -21.02 -14.85 31.28
N ASN A 36 -19.78 -15.29 31.04
CA ASN A 36 -19.52 -16.66 30.57
C ASN A 36 -18.41 -17.39 31.34
N VAL A 37 -17.69 -16.75 32.27
CA VAL A 37 -16.42 -17.31 32.79
C VAL A 37 -16.23 -17.18 34.31
N ASP A 38 -16.77 -16.15 34.99
CA ASP A 38 -16.73 -16.04 36.46
C ASP A 38 -17.72 -14.96 36.99
N SER A 39 -17.68 -14.65 38.29
CA SER A 39 -18.46 -13.64 38.99
C SER A 39 -18.02 -12.20 38.70
N ALA A 40 -18.93 -11.24 38.92
CA ALA A 40 -18.71 -9.84 38.61
C ALA A 40 -17.60 -9.21 39.47
N GLY A 41 -16.63 -8.60 38.80
CA GLY A 41 -15.48 -7.93 39.43
C GLY A 41 -14.15 -8.18 38.72
N VAL A 42 -14.07 -9.20 37.85
CA VAL A 42 -12.86 -9.56 37.12
C VAL A 42 -13.05 -9.41 35.61
N THR A 43 -12.05 -8.86 34.94
CA THR A 43 -12.00 -8.86 33.49
C THR A 43 -10.72 -9.50 32.98
N VAL A 44 -10.86 -10.40 32.01
CA VAL A 44 -9.74 -11.10 31.39
C VAL A 44 -9.19 -10.24 30.24
N GLU A 45 -7.90 -9.88 30.33
CA GLU A 45 -7.10 -9.31 29.24
C GLU A 45 -6.08 -10.36 28.78
N ILE A 46 -6.18 -10.86 27.55
CA ILE A 46 -5.17 -11.72 26.93
C ILE A 46 -4.52 -10.91 25.81
N CYS A 47 -3.43 -10.23 26.13
CA CYS A 47 -2.47 -9.74 25.15
C CYS A 47 -1.23 -10.64 25.26
N PRO A 48 -0.93 -11.48 24.25
CA PRO A 48 0.31 -12.24 24.22
C PRO A 48 1.49 -11.32 24.50
N SER A 49 2.43 -11.71 25.37
CA SER A 49 3.57 -10.85 25.77
C SER A 49 4.41 -10.37 24.57
N VAL A 50 4.41 -11.12 23.47
CA VAL A 50 5.02 -10.71 22.19
C VAL A 50 4.37 -9.46 21.56
N LEU A 51 3.11 -9.17 21.86
CA LEU A 51 2.37 -8.00 21.41
C LEU A 51 2.41 -6.84 22.42
N GLU A 52 3.02 -7.04 23.60
CA GLU A 52 3.20 -5.98 24.58
C GLU A 52 4.34 -5.04 24.17
N TYR A 53 3.99 -3.81 23.77
CA TYR A 53 4.98 -2.82 23.33
C TYR A 53 6.03 -2.47 24.39
N LYS A 54 5.70 -2.57 25.69
CA LYS A 54 6.66 -2.34 26.77
C LYS A 54 7.77 -3.39 26.77
N VAL A 55 7.40 -4.66 26.61
CA VAL A 55 8.34 -5.79 26.49
C VAL A 55 9.17 -5.65 25.23
N GLN A 56 8.53 -5.35 24.08
CA GLN A 56 9.24 -5.16 22.82
C GLN A 56 10.21 -3.96 22.87
N ALA A 57 9.78 -2.81 23.38
CA ALA A 57 10.63 -1.62 23.50
C ALA A 57 11.79 -1.84 24.48
N GLY A 58 11.53 -2.46 25.63
CA GLY A 58 12.56 -2.80 26.62
C GLY A 58 13.64 -3.74 26.07
N ASN A 59 13.28 -4.61 25.11
CA ASN A 59 14.19 -5.53 24.45
C ASN A 59 14.65 -5.05 23.06
N SER A 60 14.44 -3.78 22.70
CA SER A 60 14.83 -3.23 21.38
C SER A 60 14.30 -4.06 20.18
N SER A 61 13.06 -4.55 20.28
CA SER A 61 12.40 -5.44 19.31
C SER A 61 13.06 -6.82 19.15
N LEU A 62 13.85 -7.26 20.14
CA LEU A 62 14.57 -8.55 20.16
C LEU A 62 14.08 -9.47 21.30
N TYR A 63 12.85 -9.30 21.78
CA TYR A 63 12.30 -10.14 22.85
C TYR A 63 12.26 -11.63 22.45
N ASN A 64 11.95 -11.90 21.19
CA ASN A 64 12.03 -13.22 20.55
C ASN A 64 12.86 -13.12 19.26
N MET A 65 13.11 -14.25 18.59
CA MET A 65 13.80 -14.26 17.30
C MET A 65 13.03 -13.38 16.29
N PRO A 66 13.62 -12.26 15.85
CA PRO A 66 12.94 -11.39 14.90
C PRO A 66 12.99 -11.99 13.49
N PRO A 67 12.11 -11.57 12.57
CA PRO A 67 12.18 -11.99 11.16
C PRO A 67 13.35 -11.29 10.45
N CYS A 68 14.58 -11.75 10.71
CA CYS A 68 15.82 -11.11 10.28
C CYS A 68 15.84 -10.78 8.78
N PHE A 69 15.37 -11.71 7.94
CA PHE A 69 15.30 -11.51 6.50
C PHE A 69 14.35 -10.36 6.10
N SER A 70 13.15 -10.32 6.67
CA SER A 70 12.18 -9.24 6.39
C SER A 70 12.70 -7.87 6.86
N ILE A 71 13.39 -7.82 7.99
CA ILE A 71 14.00 -6.59 8.51
C ILE A 71 15.10 -6.10 7.56
N TYR A 72 15.95 -7.02 7.07
CA TYR A 72 16.99 -6.69 6.11
C TYR A 72 16.42 -6.11 4.81
N VAL A 73 15.43 -6.79 4.21
CA VAL A 73 14.77 -6.32 2.98
C VAL A 73 14.11 -4.95 3.19
N MET A 74 13.45 -4.73 4.32
CA MET A 74 12.89 -3.41 4.66
C MET A 74 13.98 -2.34 4.73
N GLY A 75 15.14 -2.64 5.32
CA GLY A 75 16.29 -1.75 5.34
C GLY A 75 16.72 -1.32 3.94
N LEU A 76 16.83 -2.28 3.00
CA LEU A 76 17.19 -2.01 1.61
C LEU A 76 16.15 -1.13 0.90
N VAL A 77 14.84 -1.38 1.12
CA VAL A 77 13.76 -0.56 0.53
C VAL A 77 13.80 0.86 1.07
N LEU A 78 14.02 1.05 2.37
CA LEU A 78 14.13 2.37 2.99
C LEU A 78 15.35 3.14 2.48
N GLU A 79 16.49 2.47 2.31
CA GLU A 79 17.68 3.05 1.71
C GLU A 79 17.44 3.46 0.26
N TRP A 80 16.79 2.61 -0.54
CA TRP A 80 16.38 2.95 -1.91
C TRP A 80 15.46 4.18 -1.93
N ILE A 81 14.44 4.25 -1.06
CA ILE A 81 13.56 5.43 -0.96
C ILE A 81 14.37 6.69 -0.65
N LYS A 82 15.28 6.62 0.33
CA LYS A 82 16.12 7.75 0.73
C LYS A 82 17.02 8.22 -0.42
N ASN A 83 17.63 7.28 -1.14
CA ASN A 83 18.51 7.58 -2.28
C ASN A 83 17.74 8.17 -3.48
N ASN A 84 16.44 7.92 -3.58
CA ASN A 84 15.56 8.47 -4.61
C ASN A 84 14.80 9.73 -4.15
N GLY A 85 15.40 10.53 -3.26
CA GLY A 85 14.83 11.82 -2.82
C GLY A 85 13.81 11.73 -1.67
N GLY A 86 13.69 10.55 -1.05
CA GLY A 86 12.87 10.36 0.14
C GLY A 86 11.36 10.51 -0.11
N VAL A 87 10.62 10.74 0.97
CA VAL A 87 9.15 10.77 0.95
C VAL A 87 8.60 11.87 0.05
N ALA A 88 9.24 13.05 0.01
CA ALA A 88 8.81 14.17 -0.83
C ALA A 88 8.86 13.83 -2.33
N ALA A 89 9.92 13.13 -2.77
CA ALA A 89 10.02 12.67 -4.16
C ALA A 89 8.96 11.60 -4.47
N MET A 90 8.73 10.64 -3.55
CA MET A 90 7.70 9.62 -3.71
C MET A 90 6.29 10.23 -3.80
N GLU A 91 6.00 11.26 -3.00
CA GLU A 91 4.74 11.99 -3.07
C GLU A 91 4.55 12.68 -4.42
N LYS A 92 5.58 13.39 -4.91
CA LYS A 92 5.55 14.04 -6.23
C LYS A 92 5.30 13.01 -7.34
N LEU A 93 6.02 11.90 -7.33
CA LEU A 93 5.84 10.81 -8.30
C LEU A 93 4.44 10.19 -8.24
N SER A 94 3.92 9.92 -7.04
CA SER A 94 2.56 9.39 -6.87
C SER A 94 1.49 10.34 -7.40
N SER A 95 1.69 11.65 -7.24
CA SER A 95 0.77 12.67 -7.74
C SER A 95 0.79 12.72 -9.27
N ILE A 96 1.98 12.73 -9.89
CA ILE A 96 2.13 12.69 -11.36
C ILE A 96 1.47 11.42 -11.95
N LYS A 97 1.78 10.25 -11.37
CA LYS A 97 1.24 8.97 -11.84
C LYS A 97 -0.28 8.90 -11.73
N SER A 98 -0.83 9.27 -10.57
CA SER A 98 -2.28 9.20 -10.36
C SER A 98 -3.04 10.22 -11.21
N GLN A 99 -2.52 11.43 -11.35
CA GLN A 99 -3.12 12.47 -12.19
C GLN A 99 -3.25 12.00 -13.64
N MET A 100 -2.23 11.35 -14.20
CA MET A 100 -2.26 10.82 -15.57
C MET A 100 -3.43 9.87 -15.83
N ILE A 101 -3.78 9.03 -14.85
CA ILE A 101 -4.88 8.08 -14.96
C ILE A 101 -6.23 8.76 -14.69
N TYR A 102 -6.32 9.61 -13.65
CA TYR A 102 -7.56 10.31 -13.33
C TYR A 102 -7.97 11.29 -14.43
N GLU A 103 -7.04 11.97 -15.08
CA GLU A 103 -7.34 12.83 -16.23
C GLU A 103 -8.00 12.05 -17.37
N ILE A 104 -7.59 10.81 -17.62
CA ILE A 104 -8.24 9.95 -18.61
C ILE A 104 -9.65 9.59 -18.16
N ILE A 105 -9.81 9.20 -16.90
CA ILE A 105 -11.12 8.84 -16.34
C ILE A 105 -12.09 10.02 -16.44
N ASP A 106 -11.67 11.21 -16.00
CA ASP A 106 -12.52 12.39 -15.95
C ASP A 106 -12.88 12.92 -17.35
N ASN A 107 -11.99 12.76 -18.34
CA ASN A 107 -12.23 13.18 -19.73
C ASN A 107 -12.85 12.07 -20.61
N SER A 108 -13.19 10.91 -20.04
CA SER A 108 -13.71 9.76 -20.80
C SER A 108 -15.19 9.85 -21.17
N GLN A 109 -15.85 10.97 -20.89
CA GLN A 109 -17.29 11.17 -21.11
C GLN A 109 -18.16 10.08 -20.45
N GLY A 110 -17.73 9.58 -19.28
CA GLY A 110 -18.47 8.57 -18.52
C GLY A 110 -18.19 7.13 -18.94
N PHE A 111 -17.29 6.88 -19.90
CA PHE A 111 -16.87 5.54 -20.25
C PHE A 111 -16.04 4.88 -19.13
N TYR A 112 -15.10 5.61 -18.54
CA TYR A 112 -14.45 5.20 -17.30
C TYR A 112 -15.04 6.00 -16.15
N VAL A 113 -15.43 5.31 -15.07
CA VAL A 113 -16.03 5.96 -13.91
C VAL A 113 -15.32 5.51 -12.64
N CYS A 114 -14.68 6.44 -11.95
CA CYS A 114 -14.20 6.21 -10.59
C CYS A 114 -15.38 6.34 -9.61
N PRO A 115 -15.69 5.33 -8.78
CA PRO A 115 -16.80 5.40 -7.82
C PRO A 115 -16.48 6.27 -6.60
N VAL A 116 -15.29 6.89 -6.55
CA VAL A 116 -14.81 7.70 -5.43
C VAL A 116 -14.86 9.18 -5.79
N GLU A 117 -15.46 9.97 -4.89
CA GLU A 117 -15.49 11.44 -4.94
C GLU A 117 -14.10 12.03 -5.18
N PRO A 118 -13.94 13.05 -6.07
CA PRO A 118 -12.63 13.59 -6.46
C PRO A 118 -11.69 13.94 -5.32
N GLN A 119 -12.22 14.54 -4.25
CA GLN A 119 -11.46 14.94 -3.06
C GLN A 119 -10.91 13.77 -2.21
N ASN A 120 -11.47 12.57 -2.37
CA ASN A 120 -11.11 11.37 -1.61
C ASN A 120 -10.35 10.34 -2.48
N ARG A 121 -10.03 10.70 -3.73
CA ARG A 121 -9.34 9.81 -4.66
C ARG A 121 -7.94 9.49 -4.17
N SER A 122 -7.63 8.20 -4.11
CA SER A 122 -6.32 7.74 -3.67
C SER A 122 -5.29 7.91 -4.79
N LYS A 123 -4.06 8.30 -4.43
CA LYS A 123 -2.92 8.41 -5.35
C LYS A 123 -2.24 7.06 -5.65
N MET A 124 -2.57 6.03 -4.86
CA MET A 124 -1.87 4.73 -4.89
C MET A 124 -2.71 3.62 -5.50
N ASN A 125 -4.02 3.73 -5.39
CA ASN A 125 -5.00 2.71 -5.73
C ASN A 125 -6.15 3.41 -6.42
N ILE A 126 -6.32 3.17 -7.71
CA ILE A 126 -7.30 3.83 -8.56
C ILE A 126 -8.33 2.79 -9.00
N PRO A 127 -9.46 2.67 -8.29
CA PRO A 127 -10.57 1.85 -8.73
C PRO A 127 -11.38 2.61 -9.79
N PHE A 128 -11.78 1.92 -10.85
CA PHE A 128 -12.72 2.45 -11.83
C PHE A 128 -13.55 1.34 -12.49
N ARG A 129 -14.75 1.70 -12.93
CA ARG A 129 -15.66 0.89 -13.72
C ARG A 129 -15.55 1.29 -15.19
N THR A 130 -15.85 0.38 -16.11
CA THR A 130 -15.79 0.62 -17.56
C THR A 130 -17.18 0.51 -18.18
N GLY A 131 -17.50 1.35 -19.16
CA GLY A 131 -18.79 1.42 -19.87
C GLY A 131 -19.81 2.38 -19.25
N ASN A 132 -19.93 2.41 -17.91
CA ASN A 132 -20.78 3.36 -17.18
C ASN A 132 -20.47 3.32 -15.66
N ALA A 133 -21.22 4.09 -14.86
CA ALA A 133 -21.05 4.16 -13.41
C ALA A 133 -21.29 2.84 -12.66
N LYS A 134 -22.14 1.94 -13.18
CA LYS A 134 -22.35 0.58 -12.63
C LYS A 134 -21.33 -0.41 -13.19
N GLY A 135 -20.60 -0.04 -14.23
CA GLY A 135 -19.72 -0.88 -15.01
C GLY A 135 -20.45 -1.92 -15.87
N ASP A 136 -19.74 -2.38 -16.89
CA ASP A 136 -20.12 -3.46 -17.78
C ASP A 136 -19.09 -4.59 -17.61
N ASP A 137 -19.50 -5.70 -17.01
CA ASP A 137 -18.61 -6.80 -16.66
C ASP A 137 -17.97 -7.48 -17.89
N ASP A 138 -18.68 -7.51 -19.03
CA ASP A 138 -18.15 -8.07 -20.28
C ASP A 138 -17.09 -7.14 -20.88
N LEU A 139 -17.33 -5.83 -20.82
CA LEU A 139 -16.38 -4.83 -21.28
C LEU A 139 -15.14 -4.77 -20.37
N GLU A 140 -15.33 -4.84 -19.06
CA GLU A 140 -14.24 -4.93 -18.08
C GLU A 140 -13.40 -6.19 -18.29
N LYS A 141 -14.04 -7.33 -18.58
CA LYS A 141 -13.34 -8.57 -18.93
C LYS A 141 -12.52 -8.40 -20.20
N ARG A 142 -13.08 -7.82 -21.27
CA ARG A 142 -12.34 -7.54 -22.52
C ARG A 142 -11.16 -6.61 -22.30
N LEU A 143 -11.31 -5.59 -21.45
CA LEU A 143 -10.23 -4.69 -21.07
C LEU A 143 -9.11 -5.47 -20.38
N LEU A 144 -9.44 -6.30 -19.39
CA LEU A 144 -8.46 -7.13 -18.69
C LEU A 144 -7.74 -8.11 -19.62
N ASP A 145 -8.48 -8.78 -20.50
CA ASP A 145 -7.90 -9.74 -21.46
C ASP A 145 -6.93 -9.03 -22.41
N LYS A 146 -7.30 -7.86 -22.95
CA LYS A 146 -6.39 -7.06 -23.78
C LYS A 146 -5.20 -6.51 -23.00
N ALA A 147 -5.40 -6.11 -21.74
CA ALA A 147 -4.31 -5.62 -20.90
C ALA A 147 -3.24 -6.70 -20.66
N LEU A 148 -3.66 -7.98 -20.55
CA LEU A 148 -2.74 -9.11 -20.44
C LEU A 148 -1.87 -9.28 -21.69
N GLU A 149 -2.38 -9.01 -22.89
CA GLU A 149 -1.58 -9.03 -24.14
C GLU A 149 -0.42 -8.02 -24.10
N PHE A 150 -0.58 -6.92 -23.35
CA PHE A 150 0.47 -5.92 -23.11
C PHE A 150 1.28 -6.16 -21.83
N ASN A 151 1.17 -7.36 -21.23
CA ASN A 151 1.80 -7.72 -19.95
C ASN A 151 1.41 -6.80 -18.77
N MET A 152 0.24 -6.18 -18.83
CA MET A 152 -0.30 -5.38 -17.72
C MET A 152 -1.06 -6.29 -16.76
N LEU A 153 -0.34 -6.79 -15.76
CA LEU A 153 -0.86 -7.77 -14.80
C LEU A 153 -1.58 -7.10 -13.62
N SER A 154 -2.43 -7.88 -12.95
CA SER A 154 -3.05 -7.52 -11.65
C SER A 154 -3.92 -6.26 -11.66
N LEU A 155 -4.56 -5.94 -12.79
CA LEU A 155 -5.52 -4.83 -12.90
C LEU A 155 -6.95 -5.20 -12.46
N LYS A 156 -7.24 -6.48 -12.22
CA LYS A 156 -8.59 -6.92 -11.83
C LYS A 156 -8.96 -6.39 -10.45
N GLY A 157 -10.11 -5.71 -10.34
CA GLY A 157 -10.64 -5.20 -9.09
C GLY A 157 -11.03 -6.29 -8.10
N HIS A 158 -11.21 -5.91 -6.84
CA HIS A 158 -11.57 -6.85 -5.78
C HIS A 158 -12.94 -7.46 -6.04
N ARG A 159 -13.07 -8.77 -5.79
CA ARG A 159 -14.29 -9.57 -6.07
C ARG A 159 -15.60 -9.00 -5.53
N SER A 160 -15.57 -8.21 -4.46
CA SER A 160 -16.78 -7.61 -3.86
C SER A 160 -17.23 -6.31 -4.52
N VAL A 161 -16.36 -5.67 -5.32
CA VAL A 161 -16.61 -4.38 -5.99
C VAL A 161 -16.60 -4.55 -7.52
N GLY A 162 -15.89 -5.56 -8.02
CA GLY A 162 -15.62 -5.75 -9.45
C GLY A 162 -14.74 -4.62 -10.00
N GLY A 163 -14.79 -4.40 -11.31
CA GLY A 163 -14.10 -3.27 -11.92
C GLY A 163 -12.63 -3.52 -12.18
N ILE A 164 -11.96 -2.42 -12.46
CA ILE A 164 -10.53 -2.33 -12.66
C ILE A 164 -9.92 -1.62 -11.45
N TRP A 165 -8.74 -2.06 -11.03
CA TRP A 165 -7.98 -1.48 -9.94
C TRP A 165 -6.52 -1.32 -10.34
N ALA A 166 -6.11 -0.09 -10.66
CA ALA A 166 -4.73 0.23 -10.97
C ALA A 166 -3.97 0.60 -9.68
N SER A 167 -2.96 -0.18 -9.32
CA SER A 167 -2.10 0.08 -8.15
C SER A 167 -0.79 0.75 -8.58
N LEU A 168 -0.53 1.97 -8.12
CA LEU A 168 0.55 2.87 -8.54
C LEU A 168 1.61 3.07 -7.45
N TYR A 169 1.96 2.00 -6.72
CA TYR A 169 2.94 2.03 -5.62
C TYR A 169 4.29 2.65 -6.03
N ASN A 170 5.12 3.00 -5.04
CA ASN A 170 6.42 3.66 -5.27
C ASN A 170 7.33 2.93 -6.25
N ALA A 171 7.28 1.59 -6.28
CA ALA A 171 8.08 0.78 -7.20
C ALA A 171 7.55 0.76 -8.65
N VAL A 172 6.32 1.22 -8.90
CA VAL A 172 5.76 1.35 -10.26
C VAL A 172 6.35 2.59 -10.91
N MET A 173 7.02 2.40 -12.05
CA MET A 173 7.70 3.46 -12.79
C MET A 173 6.70 4.33 -13.57
N ILE A 174 7.07 5.58 -13.86
CA ILE A 174 6.20 6.51 -14.59
C ILE A 174 5.92 5.98 -16.00
N GLU A 175 6.91 5.35 -16.62
CA GLU A 175 6.85 4.80 -17.97
C GLU A 175 5.80 3.68 -18.07
N ASP A 176 5.64 2.88 -17.02
CA ASP A 176 4.62 1.84 -16.98
C ASP A 176 3.21 2.43 -16.82
N VAL A 177 3.09 3.52 -16.07
CA VAL A 177 1.82 4.28 -15.99
C VAL A 177 1.50 4.96 -17.32
N GLN A 178 2.50 5.46 -18.05
CA GLN A 178 2.31 5.99 -19.40
C GLN A 178 1.81 4.92 -20.38
N LYS A 179 2.35 3.70 -20.31
CA LYS A 179 1.84 2.58 -21.11
C LYS A 179 0.39 2.27 -20.77
N LEU A 180 0.04 2.21 -19.48
CA LEU A 180 -1.35 2.00 -19.05
C LEU A 180 -2.26 3.13 -19.54
N ALA A 181 -1.82 4.38 -19.41
CA ALA A 181 -2.55 5.55 -19.89
C ALA A 181 -2.80 5.51 -21.40
N ALA A 182 -1.79 5.17 -22.19
CA ALA A 182 -1.92 4.99 -23.64
C ALA A 182 -2.89 3.85 -23.98
N PHE A 183 -2.77 2.71 -23.29
CA PHE A 183 -3.71 1.60 -23.44
C PHE A 183 -5.16 2.00 -23.13
N MET A 184 -5.40 2.73 -22.04
CA MET A 184 -6.74 3.20 -21.66
C MET A 184 -7.35 4.12 -22.71
N LYS A 185 -6.55 5.04 -23.28
CA LYS A 185 -6.98 5.92 -24.37
C LYS A 185 -7.33 5.14 -25.64
N ASN A 186 -6.45 4.24 -26.07
CA ASN A 186 -6.70 3.40 -27.25
C ASN A 186 -7.94 2.51 -27.05
N PHE A 187 -8.12 1.95 -25.86
CA PHE A 187 -9.30 1.13 -25.54
C PHE A 187 -10.59 1.96 -25.56
N LEU A 188 -10.55 3.21 -25.10
CA LEU A 188 -11.68 4.14 -25.20
C LEU A 188 -12.03 4.45 -26.66
N GLU A 189 -11.04 4.82 -27.48
CA GLU A 189 -11.23 5.16 -28.90
C GLU A 189 -11.86 4.00 -29.69
N MET A 190 -11.45 2.76 -29.44
CA MET A 190 -12.02 1.57 -30.07
C MET A 190 -13.51 1.33 -29.76
N HIS A 191 -14.05 1.94 -28.71
CA HIS A 191 -15.43 1.73 -28.25
C HIS A 191 -16.30 3.00 -28.29
N GLN A 192 -15.76 4.11 -28.80
CA GLN A 192 -16.51 5.35 -29.07
C GLN A 192 -16.89 5.53 -30.55
N LEU A 193 -16.42 4.63 -31.43
CA LEU A 193 -16.81 4.50 -32.85
C LEU A 193 -17.91 3.44 -32.99
#